data_AF-A0A315XLK9-F1
#
_entry.id   AF-A0A315XLK9-F1
#
_cell.length_a   1.000
_cell.length_b   1.000
_cell.length_c   1.000
_cell.angle_alpha   90.00
_cell.angle_beta   90.00
_cell.angle_gamma   90.00
#
_symmetry.space_group_name_H-M   'P 1'
#
loop_
_entity.id
_entity.type
_entity.pdbx_description
1 polymer ?
#
loop_
_entity_poly.entity_id
_entity_poly.type
_entity_poly.pdbx_seq_one_letter_code
_entity_poly.pdbx_strand_id
1 'polypeptide(L)' 'MMHKICPRCGSTNIDWIIPQNWSQCVCKDCDYTGPIVEGNDEFAEEIRENYKQYLKEQEEE' A
#
# COMPACT_ATOMS: atom_id res chain seq x y z
N MET A 1 8.83 13.51 0.47
CA MET A 1 10.06 12.69 0.43
C MET A 1 9.76 11.45 -0.44
N MET A 2 10.72 10.62 -0.87
CA MET A 2 10.35 9.41 -1.64
C MET A 2 10.08 8.26 -0.68
N HIS A 3 8.90 7.65 -0.78
CA HIS A 3 8.43 6.60 0.11
C HIS A 3 8.15 5.32 -0.66
N LYS A 4 8.39 4.19 0.02
CA LYS A 4 7.86 2.89 -0.39
C LYS A 4 6.40 2.85 0.03
N ILE A 5 5.50 2.70 -0.93
CA ILE A 5 4.05 2.82 -0.74
C ILE A 5 3.38 1.52 -1.17
N CYS A 6 2.40 1.10 -0.38
CA CYS A 6 1.54 -0.03 -0.69
C CYS A 6 0.60 0.36 -1.83
N PRO A 7 0.61 -0.36 -2.96
CA PRO A 7 -0.25 -0.03 -4.10
C PRO A 7 -1.74 -0.26 -3.83
N ARG A 8 -2.10 -0.94 -2.73
CA ARG A 8 -3.49 -1.23 -2.38
C ARG A 8 -4.10 -0.14 -1.50
N CYS A 9 -3.42 0.25 -0.42
CA CYS A 9 -4.00 1.14 0.60
C CYS A 9 -3.24 2.47 0.78
N GLY A 10 -2.17 2.70 0.02
CA GLY A 10 -1.37 3.92 0.14
C GLY A 10 -0.52 3.99 1.41
N SER A 11 -0.39 2.90 2.17
CA SER A 11 0.43 2.88 3.38
C SER A 11 1.92 2.85 3.08
N THR A 12 2.70 3.56 3.88
CA THR A 12 4.16 3.51 3.90
C THR A 12 4.71 2.52 4.94
N ASN A 13 3.81 1.87 5.69
CA ASN A 13 4.13 0.88 6.72
C ASN A 13 4.34 -0.51 6.10
N ILE A 14 5.56 -0.73 5.59
CA ILE A 14 5.90 -1.89 4.76
C ILE A 14 7.17 -2.58 5.28
N ASP A 15 7.07 -3.89 5.49
CA ASP A 15 8.19 -4.76 5.87
C ASP A 15 8.67 -5.61 4.69
N TRP A 16 9.98 -5.88 4.64
CA TRP A 16 10.56 -6.85 3.71
C TRP A 16 10.42 -8.26 4.26
N ILE A 17 9.87 -9.18 3.46
CA ILE A 17 9.46 -10.49 3.99
C ILE A 17 10.67 -11.38 4.27
N ILE A 18 11.59 -11.60 3.33
CA ILE A 18 12.88 -12.26 3.58
C ILE A 18 13.75 -12.16 2.32
N PRO A 19 15.10 -12.10 2.42
CA PRO A 19 15.97 -11.90 1.26
C PRO A 19 15.87 -12.97 0.17
N GLN A 20 15.39 -14.19 0.48
CA GLN A 20 15.24 -15.26 -0.50
C GLN A 20 14.04 -15.04 -1.44
N ASN A 21 13.02 -14.30 -0.98
CA ASN A 21 11.89 -13.88 -1.79
C ASN A 21 12.12 -12.42 -2.20
N TRP A 22 13.07 -12.23 -3.13
CA TRP A 22 13.32 -10.92 -3.72
C TRP A 22 12.00 -10.32 -4.24
N SER A 23 11.86 -9.00 -4.08
CA SER A 23 10.71 -8.22 -4.56
C SER A 23 9.38 -8.45 -3.85
N GLN A 24 9.34 -9.15 -2.71
CA GLN A 24 8.12 -9.27 -1.89
C GLN A 24 8.21 -8.45 -0.61
N CYS A 25 7.29 -7.50 -0.47
CA CYS A 25 7.07 -6.75 0.75
C CYS A 25 5.67 -7.06 1.32
N VAL A 26 5.52 -6.94 2.64
CA VAL A 26 4.23 -7.03 3.32
C VAL A 26 3.83 -5.66 3.83
N CYS A 27 2.63 -5.21 3.46
CA CYS A 27 2.00 -4.06 4.09
C CYS A 27 1.38 -4.49 5.42
N LYS A 28 1.70 -3.79 6.50
CA LYS A 28 1.18 -4.09 7.85
C LYS A 28 -0.23 -3.58 8.10
N ASP A 29 -0.75 -2.72 7.23
CA ASP A 29 -2.05 -2.10 7.41
C ASP A 29 -3.18 -2.81 6.64
N CYS A 30 -2.87 -3.52 5.54
CA CYS A 30 -3.86 -4.20 4.72
C CYS A 30 -3.47 -5.63 4.32
N ASP A 31 -2.42 -6.18 4.96
CA ASP A 31 -1.87 -7.53 4.72
C ASP A 31 -1.46 -7.82 3.26
N TYR A 32 -1.37 -6.78 2.42
CA TYR A 32 -0.95 -6.93 1.04
C TYR A 32 0.49 -7.42 0.97
N THR A 33 0.70 -8.54 0.29
CA THR A 33 2.03 -9.12 0.03
C THR A 33 2.34 -9.06 -1.45
N GLY A 34 3.42 -8.37 -1.82
CA GLY A 34 3.77 -8.21 -3.23
C GLY A 34 4.75 -7.06 -3.52
N PRO A 35 4.82 -6.62 -4.79
CA PRO A 35 5.63 -5.48 -5.20
C PRO A 35 5.09 -4.16 -4.60
N ILE A 36 5.99 -3.19 -4.45
CA ILE A 36 5.69 -1.86 -3.93
C ILE A 36 5.82 -0.81 -5.03
N VAL A 37 5.21 0.35 -4.79
CA VAL A 37 5.41 1.54 -5.62
C VAL A 37 6.21 2.57 -4.85
N GLU A 38 7.06 3.33 -5.55
CA GLU A 38 7.80 4.45 -4.96
C GLU A 38 7.15 5.76 -5.39
N GLY A 39 6.91 6.66 -4.44
CA GLY A 39 6.23 7.92 -4.70
C GLY A 39 6.38 8.93 -3.59
N ASN A 40 5.82 10.13 -3.79
CA ASN A 40 5.78 11.19 -2.80
C ASN A 40 4.61 11.02 -1.82
N ASP A 41 4.57 11.89 -0.81
CA ASP A 41 3.50 11.90 0.21
C ASP A 41 2.11 12.12 -0.40
N GLU A 42 2.01 13.01 -1.40
CA GLU A 42 0.78 13.31 -2.14
C GLU A 42 0.23 12.07 -2.87
N PHE A 43 1.10 11.31 -3.55
CA PHE A 43 0.74 10.07 -4.23
C PHE A 43 0.28 8.99 -3.25
N ALA A 44 0.91 8.91 -2.07
CA ALA A 44 0.48 7.98 -1.02
C ALA A 44 -0.93 8.32 -0.51
N GLU A 45 -1.22 9.61 -0.34
CA GLU A 45 -2.53 10.11 0.10
C GLU A 45 -3.61 9.85 -0.95
N GLU A 46 -3.32 10.09 -2.23
CA GLU A 46 -4.25 9.80 -3.34
C GLU A 46 -4.66 8.32 -3.37
N ILE A 47 -3.71 7.39 -3.27
CA ILE A 47 -4.02 5.94 -3.22
C ILE A 47 -4.87 5.62 -2.00
N ARG A 48 -4.56 6.23 -0.85
CA ARG A 48 -5.28 5.99 0.40
C ARG A 48 -6.73 6.45 0.34
N GLU A 49 -7.00 7.64 -0.23
CA GLU A 49 -8.37 8.14 -0.38
C GLU A 49 -9.18 7.29 -1.36
N ASN A 50 -8.58 6.89 -2.49
CA ASN A 50 -9.21 5.96 -3.43
C ASN A 50 -9.57 4.62 -2.76
N TYR A 51 -8.68 4.09 -1.93
CA TYR A 51 -8.93 2.85 -1.20
C TYR A 51 -10.08 2.98 -0.18
N LYS A 52 -10.14 4.08 0.57
CA LYS A 52 -11.26 4.36 1.48
C LYS A 52 -12.59 4.49 0.75
N GLN A 53 -12.58 5.16 -0.39
CA GLN A 53 -13.78 5.33 -1.21
C GLN A 53 -14.28 3.97 -1.72
N TYR A 54 -13.38 3.13 -2.24
CA TYR A 54 -13.69 1.76 -2.62
C TYR A 54 -14.32 0.96 -1.47
N LEU A 55 -13.76 1.04 -0.26
CA LEU A 55 -14.33 0.33 0.89
C LEU A 55 -15.75 0.80 1.25
N LYS A 56 -16.01 2.11 1.20
CA LYS A 56 -17.37 2.65 1.45
C LYS A 56 -18.37 2.16 0.41
N GLU A 57 -17.99 2.16 -0.87
CA GLU A 57 -18.85 1.67 -1.95
C GLU A 57 -19.20 0.19 -1.77
N GLN A 58 -18.28 -0.62 -1.23
CA GLN A 58 -18.54 -2.04 -0.93
C GLN A 58 -19.37 -2.27 0.34
N GLU A 59 -19.42 -1.31 1.28
CA GLU A 59 -20.27 -1.38 2.47
C GLU A 59 -21.72 -0.94 2.19
N GLU A 60 -21.92 -0.12 1.17
CA GLU A 60 -23.23 0.38 0.75
C GLU A 60 -23.98 -0.57 -0.21
N GLU A 61 -23.32 -1.62 -0.71
CA GLU A 61 -23.84 -2.66 -1.63
C GLU A 61 -24.34 -3.91 -0.88
#